data_AF-A0A251WM81-F1
#
_entry.id   AF-A0A251WM81-F1
#
_cell.length_a   1.000
_cell.length_b   1.000
_cell.length_c   1.000
_cell.angle_alpha   90.00
_cell.angle_beta   90.00
_cell.angle_gamma   90.00
#
_symmetry.space_group_name_H-M   'P 1'
#
loop_
_entity.id
_entity.type
_entity.pdbx_description
1 polymer ?
#
loop_
_entity_poly.entity_id
_entity_poly.type
_entity_poly.pdbx_seq_one_letter_code
_entity_poly.pdbx_strand_id
1 'polypeptide(L)'
;MQVLDGIDCHLATAKLPKVKKAGALLSDQTPSLQTFALYGKRFGGIEPHLKDYKSSAFGVLQSGFRNPQALIFLFMLLDCASLIALMIGMMVVQAGHRLRLIGTLPGV
;
A
#
# COMPACT_ATOMS: atom_id res chain seq x y z
N MET A 1 8.71 15.22 -32.26
CA MET A 1 8.64 15.31 -30.78
C MET A 1 7.26 15.87 -30.46
N GLN A 2 6.29 15.00 -30.27
CA GLN A 2 4.90 15.38 -30.00
C GLN A 2 4.83 15.63 -28.49
N VAL A 3 4.83 16.91 -28.09
CA VAL A 3 4.45 17.28 -26.73
C VAL A 3 3.03 16.81 -26.57
N LEU A 4 2.76 15.96 -25.57
CA LEU A 4 1.42 15.44 -25.28
C LEU A 4 0.40 16.56 -25.43
N ASP A 5 -0.59 16.37 -26.29
CA ASP A 5 -1.77 17.25 -26.36
C ASP A 5 -2.28 17.50 -24.93
N GLY A 6 -2.71 18.73 -24.66
CA GLY A 6 -3.13 19.14 -23.32
C GLY A 6 -4.18 18.18 -22.77
N ILE A 7 -3.86 17.49 -21.68
CA ILE A 7 -4.81 16.64 -20.97
C ILE A 7 -5.63 17.56 -20.06
N ASP A 8 -6.92 17.69 -20.35
CA ASP A 8 -7.86 18.35 -19.45
C ASP A 8 -7.83 17.65 -18.10
N CYS A 9 -7.50 18.40 -17.05
CA CYS A 9 -7.37 17.88 -15.70
C CYS A 9 -7.84 18.89 -14.68
N HIS A 10 -8.20 18.38 -13.52
CA HIS A 10 -8.62 19.15 -12.38
C HIS A 10 -7.53 19.13 -11.30
N LEU A 11 -7.22 20.30 -10.77
CA LEU A 11 -6.37 20.46 -9.59
C LEU A 11 -7.25 20.74 -8.38
N ALA A 12 -7.13 19.91 -7.35
CA ALA A 12 -7.86 20.07 -6.10
C ALA A 12 -6.88 20.14 -4.93
N THR A 13 -7.02 21.14 -4.06
CA THR A 13 -6.13 21.34 -2.90
C THR A 13 -6.88 21.19 -1.59
N ALA A 14 -6.29 20.51 -0.62
CA ALA A 14 -6.86 20.35 0.72
C ALA A 14 -5.85 20.83 1.77
N LYS A 15 -6.31 21.71 2.68
CA LYS A 15 -5.52 22.18 3.82
C LYS A 15 -6.24 21.80 5.11
N LEU A 16 -5.68 20.86 5.86
CA LEU A 16 -6.18 20.50 7.19
C LEU A 16 -5.43 21.32 8.26
N PRO A 17 -6.12 21.84 9.30
CA PRO A 17 -5.51 22.68 10.33
C PRO A 17 -4.32 22.03 11.06
N LYS A 18 -4.30 20.70 11.16
CA LYS A 18 -3.27 19.91 11.86
C LYS A 18 -2.16 19.38 10.97
N VAL A 19 -2.14 19.71 9.67
CA VAL A 19 -1.15 19.18 8.71
C VAL A 19 -0.25 20.32 8.23
N LYS A 20 1.07 20.13 8.33
CA LYS A 20 2.08 21.16 8.00
C LYS A 20 2.10 21.57 6.52
N LYS A 21 1.63 20.71 5.61
CA LYS A 21 1.58 20.96 4.17
C LYS A 21 0.18 20.74 3.64
N ALA A 22 -0.28 21.63 2.77
CA ALA A 22 -1.49 21.40 2.01
C ALA A 22 -1.26 20.23 1.04
N GLY A 23 -2.24 19.33 0.93
CA GLY A 23 -2.27 18.30 -0.08
C GLY A 23 -2.80 18.87 -1.39
N ALA A 24 -2.26 18.41 -2.51
CA ALA A 24 -2.75 18.72 -3.84
C ALA A 24 -2.97 17.41 -4.61
N LEU A 25 -4.09 17.33 -5.31
CA LEU A 25 -4.49 16.21 -6.15
C LEU A 25 -4.72 16.72 -7.56
N LEU A 26 -4.00 16.16 -8.53
CA LEU A 26 -4.22 16.37 -9.95
C LEU A 26 -4.91 15.12 -10.51
N SER A 27 -6.07 15.28 -11.14
CA SER A 27 -6.85 14.15 -11.67
C SER A 27 -7.72 14.60 -12.84
N ASP A 28 -7.96 13.70 -13.78
CA ASP A 28 -9.00 13.78 -14.83
C ASP A 28 -10.43 13.64 -14.28
N GLN A 29 -10.60 13.22 -13.02
CA GLN A 29 -11.91 13.14 -12.37
C GLN A 29 -12.34 14.46 -11.75
N THR A 30 -13.64 14.77 -11.84
CA THR A 30 -14.22 15.96 -11.22
C THR A 30 -13.88 16.04 -9.72
N PRO A 31 -13.42 17.20 -9.22
CA PRO A 31 -13.09 17.37 -7.81
C PRO A 31 -14.31 17.17 -6.93
N SER A 32 -14.23 16.21 -6.02
CA SER A 32 -15.24 15.98 -5.00
C SER A 32 -14.62 15.43 -3.73
N LEU A 33 -15.33 15.54 -2.59
CA LEU A 33 -14.91 14.89 -1.34
C LEU A 33 -14.71 13.38 -1.52
N GLN A 34 -15.49 12.74 -2.41
CA GLN A 34 -15.37 11.32 -2.73
C GLN A 34 -14.07 11.02 -3.49
N THR A 35 -13.68 11.86 -4.45
CA THR A 35 -12.41 11.76 -5.19
C THR A 35 -11.22 11.87 -4.22
N PHE A 36 -11.27 12.80 -3.27
CA PHE A 36 -10.27 12.91 -2.20
C PHE A 36 -10.24 11.69 -1.27
N ALA A 37 -11.41 11.17 -0.88
CA ALA A 37 -11.49 9.97 -0.05
C ALA A 37 -10.91 8.75 -0.76
N LEU A 38 -11.16 8.60 -2.07
CA LEU A 38 -10.60 7.54 -2.91
C LEU A 38 -9.08 7.65 -2.99
N TYR A 39 -8.53 8.84 -3.25
CA TYR A 39 -7.08 9.07 -3.21
C TYR A 39 -6.50 8.79 -1.81
N GLY A 40 -7.21 9.20 -0.76
CA GLY A 40 -6.85 8.97 0.64
C GLY A 40 -6.65 7.49 1.00
N LYS A 41 -7.37 6.57 0.33
CA LYS A 41 -7.17 5.12 0.51
C LYS A 41 -5.75 4.65 0.19
N ARG A 42 -4.98 5.40 -0.61
CA ARG A 42 -3.57 5.09 -0.86
C ARG A 42 -2.75 5.05 0.43
N PHE A 43 -2.95 6.03 1.31
CA PHE A 43 -2.17 6.18 2.56
C PHE A 43 -2.50 5.13 3.62
N GLY A 44 -3.72 4.58 3.58
CA GLY A 44 -4.17 3.51 4.49
C GLY A 44 -4.13 2.09 3.89
N GLY A 45 -3.95 1.97 2.58
CA GLY A 45 -3.92 0.69 1.86
C GLY A 45 -2.52 0.33 1.38
N ILE A 46 -2.09 0.88 0.25
CA ILE A 46 -0.85 0.49 -0.43
C ILE A 46 0.40 1.06 0.26
N GLU A 47 0.30 2.26 0.83
CA GLU A 47 1.48 2.96 1.36
C GLU A 47 2.15 2.28 2.56
N PRO A 48 1.44 1.69 3.54
CA PRO A 48 2.05 0.88 4.59
C PRO A 48 2.88 -0.29 4.03
N HIS A 49 2.35 -1.02 3.03
CA HIS A 49 3.07 -2.12 2.37
C HIS A 49 4.34 -1.63 1.65
N LEU A 50 4.28 -0.49 0.97
CA LEU A 50 5.44 0.13 0.34
C LEU A 50 6.43 0.72 1.34
N LYS A 51 5.95 1.13 2.52
CA LYS A 51 6.79 1.63 3.61
C LYS A 51 7.58 0.51 4.26
N ASP A 52 7.00 -0.69 4.36
CA ASP A 52 7.69 -1.89 4.85
C ASP A 52 8.84 -2.34 3.93
N TYR A 53 8.68 -2.14 2.62
CA TYR A 53 9.77 -2.30 1.64
C TYR A 53 10.95 -1.36 1.89
N LYS A 54 10.67 -0.13 2.32
CA LYS A 54 11.68 0.91 2.59
C LYS A 54 12.25 0.85 4.00
N SER A 55 11.53 0.28 4.95
CA SER A 55 11.91 0.23 6.37
C SER A 55 12.86 -0.92 6.71
N SER A 56 13.40 -1.62 5.70
CA SER A 56 14.33 -2.75 5.89
C SER A 56 13.69 -3.95 6.61
N ALA A 57 12.37 -4.17 6.49
CA ALA A 57 11.69 -5.31 7.13
C ALA A 57 12.37 -6.67 6.85
N PHE A 58 12.97 -6.83 5.66
CA PHE A 58 13.70 -8.05 5.26
C PHE A 58 15.23 -7.88 5.25
N GLY A 59 15.76 -6.75 5.73
CA GLY A 59 17.21 -6.51 5.80
C GLY A 59 17.96 -6.58 4.46
N VAL A 60 17.28 -6.44 3.32
CA VAL A 60 17.83 -6.72 1.97
C VAL A 60 19.06 -5.86 1.63
N LEU A 61 19.10 -4.62 2.13
CA LEU A 61 20.27 -3.76 1.94
C LEU A 61 21.49 -4.29 2.71
N GLN A 62 21.28 -4.87 3.89
CA GLN A 62 22.32 -5.42 4.77
C GLN A 62 22.71 -6.87 4.42
N SER A 63 21.89 -7.61 3.67
CA SER A 63 22.16 -9.00 3.30
C SER A 63 23.30 -9.21 2.30
N GLY A 64 23.87 -8.13 1.75
CA GLY A 64 24.90 -8.19 0.72
C GLY A 64 24.41 -8.69 -0.64
N PHE A 65 23.11 -8.94 -0.80
CA PHE A 65 22.54 -9.43 -2.04
C PHE A 65 22.46 -8.30 -3.08
N ARG A 66 23.14 -8.46 -4.23
CA ARG A 66 23.28 -7.41 -5.26
C ARG A 66 22.89 -7.84 -6.67
N ASN A 67 22.40 -9.07 -6.86
CA ASN A 67 21.93 -9.51 -8.17
C ASN A 67 20.52 -8.92 -8.43
N PRO A 68 20.35 -8.05 -9.43
CA PRO A 68 19.09 -7.35 -9.66
C PRO A 68 17.96 -8.28 -10.12
N GLN A 69 18.23 -9.28 -10.97
CA GLN A 69 17.21 -10.22 -11.42
C GLN A 69 16.71 -11.10 -10.28
N ALA A 70 17.63 -11.62 -9.47
CA ALA A 70 17.26 -12.44 -8.33
C ALA A 70 16.52 -11.63 -7.25
N LEU A 71 16.87 -10.35 -7.07
CA LEU A 71 16.11 -9.43 -6.22
C LEU A 71 14.68 -9.24 -6.71
N ILE A 72 14.49 -9.04 -8.01
CA ILE A 72 13.17 -8.91 -8.62
C ILE A 72 12.30 -10.15 -8.36
N PHE A 73 12.87 -11.35 -8.55
CA PHE A 73 12.14 -12.59 -8.27
C PHE A 73 11.81 -12.78 -6.79
N LEU A 74 12.76 -12.50 -5.90
CA LEU A 74 12.56 -12.57 -4.45
C LEU A 74 11.41 -11.66 -4.03
N PHE A 75 11.40 -10.44 -4.54
CA PHE A 75 10.41 -9.44 -4.21
C PHE A 75 9.02 -9.76 -4.78
N MET A 76 8.93 -10.24 -6.03
CA MET A 76 7.67 -10.77 -6.57
C MET A 76 7.13 -11.94 -5.74
N LEU A 77 8.00 -12.85 -5.29
CA LEU A 77 7.58 -13.98 -4.47
C LEU A 77 7.03 -13.52 -3.12
N LEU A 78 7.70 -12.57 -2.46
CA LEU A 78 7.26 -11.98 -1.20
C LEU A 78 5.92 -11.24 -1.35
N ASP A 79 5.73 -10.52 -2.46
CA ASP A 79 4.48 -9.81 -2.75
C ASP A 79 3.33 -10.81 -2.95
N CYS A 80 3.54 -11.87 -3.73
CA CYS A 80 2.57 -12.95 -3.91
C CYS A 80 2.22 -13.65 -2.58
N ALA A 81 3.22 -14.01 -1.78
CA ALA A 81 3.01 -14.64 -0.48
C ALA A 81 2.21 -13.73 0.47
N SER A 82 2.51 -12.43 0.48
CA SER A 82 1.80 -11.44 1.29
C SER A 82 0.33 -11.28 0.84
N LEU A 83 0.08 -11.26 -0.46
CA LEU A 83 -1.27 -11.20 -1.02
C LEU A 83 -2.10 -12.44 -0.63
N ILE A 84 -1.50 -13.63 -0.73
CA ILE A 84 -2.14 -14.89 -0.34
C ILE A 84 -2.46 -14.88 1.16
N ALA A 85 -1.51 -14.51 2.01
CA ALA A 85 -1.73 -14.40 3.44
C ALA A 85 -2.85 -13.42 3.78
N LEU A 86 -2.93 -12.28 3.10
CA LEU A 86 -4.01 -11.30 3.26
C LEU A 86 -5.36 -11.87 2.83
N MET A 87 -5.43 -12.57 1.68
CA MET A 87 -6.65 -13.24 1.22
C MET A 87 -7.14 -14.28 2.22
N ILE A 88 -6.25 -15.14 2.71
CA ILE A 88 -6.57 -16.14 3.74
C ILE A 88 -7.05 -15.45 5.01
N GLY A 89 -6.36 -14.40 5.47
CA GLY A 89 -6.76 -13.61 6.62
C GLY A 89 -8.16 -13.04 6.46
N MET A 90 -8.47 -12.44 5.31
CA MET A 90 -9.81 -11.93 5.01
C MET A 90 -10.87 -13.03 5.03
N MET A 91 -10.60 -14.19 4.42
CA MET A 91 -11.52 -15.34 4.42
C MET A 91 -11.80 -15.83 5.84
N VAL A 92 -10.78 -15.95 6.69
CA VAL A 92 -10.94 -16.35 8.10
C VAL A 92 -11.79 -15.35 8.87
N VAL A 93 -11.61 -14.04 8.62
CA VAL A 93 -12.41 -12.99 9.23
C VAL A 93 -13.86 -13.04 8.77
N GLN A 94 -14.10 -13.20 7.47
CA GLN A 94 -15.44 -13.29 6.90
C GLN A 94 -16.20 -14.53 7.37
N ALA A 95 -15.51 -15.66 7.56
CA ALA A 95 -16.08 -16.90 8.10
C ALA A 95 -16.32 -16.85 9.62
N GLY A 96 -16.05 -15.72 10.30
CA GLY A 96 -16.24 -15.58 11.74
C GLY A 96 -15.24 -16.38 12.60
N HIS A 97 -14.18 -16.91 11.99
CA HIS A 97 -13.20 -17.79 12.65
C HIS A 97 -12.04 -17.04 13.32
N ARG A 98 -12.15 -15.72 13.53
CA ARG A 98 -11.10 -14.89 14.18
C ARG A 98 -10.58 -15.48 15.50
N LEU A 99 -11.45 -16.12 16.28
CA LEU A 99 -11.11 -16.68 17.60
C LEU A 99 -10.34 -18.00 17.55
N ARG A 100 -10.30 -18.70 16.41
CA ARG A 100 -9.68 -20.03 16.31
C ARG A 100 -8.16 -19.99 16.07
N LEU A 101 -7.61 -18.83 15.68
CA LEU A 101 -6.17 -18.63 15.50
C LEU A 101 -5.44 -18.18 16.78
N ILE A 102 -6.19 -17.74 17.81
CA ILE A 102 -5.63 -17.33 19.12
C ILE A 102 -5.64 -18.50 20.12
N GLY A 103 -6.33 -19.60 19.81
CA GLY A 103 -6.60 -20.70 20.74
C GLY A 103 -5.84 -22.00 20.50
N THR A 104 -4.51 -21.96 20.31
CA THR A 104 -3.63 -23.14 20.51
C THR A 104 -2.20 -22.70 20.86
N LEU A 105 -2.02 -22.04 22.00
CA LEU A 105 -0.78 -22.15 22.77
C LEU A 105 -1.13 -22.97 24.02
N PRO A 106 -0.67 -24.23 24.14
CA PRO A 106 -0.92 -25.03 25.32
C PRO A 106 -0.05 -24.50 26.47
N GLY A 107 -0.71 -24.16 27.58
CA GLY A 107 -0.18 -24.16 28.95
C GLY A 107 1.17 -23.46 29.19
N VAL A 108 1.10 -22.20 29.59
CA VAL A 108 1.91 -21.67 30.70
C VAL A 108 0.96 -21.04 31.70
#